data_AF-A0A662MKC0-F1
#
_entry.id   AF-A0A662MKC0-F1
#
_cell.length_a   1.000
_cell.length_b   1.000
_cell.length_c   1.000
_cell.angle_alpha   90.00
_cell.angle_beta   90.00
_cell.angle_gamma   90.00
#
_symmetry.space_group_name_H-M   'P 1'
#
loop_
_entity.id
_entity.type
_entity.pdbx_description
1 polymer ?
#
loop_
_entity_poly.entity_id
_entity_poly.type
_entity_poly.pdbx_seq_one_letter_code
_entity_poly.pdbx_strand_id
1 'polypeptide(L)' 'MTPDENPFDKFLQSKKSKIFKNKDALLHTYTPERLPHRDEQINALVDILGVALEGSVPKNIMVYGMTGSGKTVTVKY' A
#
# COMPACT_ATOMS: atom_id res chain seq x y z
N MET A 1 20.68 35.95 -22.05
CA MET A 1 20.64 35.00 -20.90
C MET A 1 19.30 35.24 -20.21
N THR A 2 18.23 34.60 -20.67
CA THR A 2 16.89 34.72 -20.07
C THR A 2 16.75 33.68 -18.96
N PRO A 3 16.51 34.08 -17.70
CA PRO A 3 16.68 33.20 -16.54
C PRO A 3 15.42 32.43 -16.11
N ASP A 4 14.47 32.09 -16.99
CA ASP A 4 13.15 31.64 -16.53
C ASP A 4 12.45 30.53 -17.34
N GLU A 5 13.19 29.55 -17.89
CA GLU A 5 12.54 28.27 -18.25
C GLU A 5 13.14 27.14 -17.42
N ASN A 6 12.49 26.83 -16.30
CA ASN A 6 12.81 25.66 -15.51
C ASN A 6 12.45 24.40 -16.33
N PRO A 7 13.42 23.52 -16.67
CA PRO A 7 13.16 22.33 -17.48
C PRO A 7 12.17 21.35 -16.81
N PHE A 8 11.98 21.45 -15.50
CA PHE A 8 10.97 20.68 -14.78
C PHE A 8 9.53 21.11 -15.10
N ASP A 9 9.28 22.36 -15.52
CA ASP A 9 7.93 22.83 -15.85
C ASP A 9 7.40 22.19 -17.14
N LYS A 10 8.25 22.04 -18.16
CA LYS A 10 7.91 21.30 -19.40
C LYS A 10 7.62 19.83 -19.11
N PHE A 11 8.35 19.22 -18.18
CA PHE A 11 8.12 17.85 -17.74
C PHE A 11 6.81 17.69 -16.94
N LEU A 12 6.48 18.64 -16.06
CA LEU A 12 5.24 18.63 -15.29
C LEU A 12 4.01 18.86 -16.18
N GLN A 13 4.11 19.73 -17.19
CA GLN A 13 3.04 19.94 -18.17
C GLN A 13 2.80 18.71 -19.04
N SER A 14 3.84 18.00 -19.47
CA SER A 14 3.69 16.77 -20.27
C SER A 14 3.14 15.58 -19.45
N LYS A 15 3.36 15.57 -18.12
CA LYS A 15 2.81 14.55 -17.22
C LYS A 15 1.33 14.71 -16.88
N LYS A 16 0.70 15.86 -17.16
CA LYS A 16 -0.77 16.10 -17.05
C LYS A 16 -1.56 15.32 -18.10
N SER A 17 -1.35 14.00 -18.17
CA SER A 17 -2.18 13.09 -18.94
C SER A 17 -3.57 13.01 -18.30
N LYS A 18 -4.61 13.49 -19.00
CA LYS A 18 -6.03 13.48 -18.56
C LYS A 18 -6.64 12.09 -18.30
N ILE A 19 -5.89 11.02 -18.59
CA ILE A 19 -6.36 9.63 -18.51
C ILE A 19 -6.34 9.10 -17.06
N PHE A 20 -5.36 9.53 -16.25
CA PHE A 20 -5.15 8.97 -14.92
C PHE A 20 -5.49 10.02 -13.85
N LYS A 21 -6.47 9.70 -12.99
CA LYS A 21 -6.83 10.52 -11.81
C LYS A 21 -5.76 10.44 -10.72
N ASN A 22 -5.19 9.25 -10.50
CA ASN A 22 -4.07 9.05 -9.60
C ASN A 22 -3.16 7.93 -10.16
N LYS A 23 -1.95 8.28 -10.60
CA LYS A 23 -0.97 7.29 -11.08
C LYS A 23 -0.31 6.53 -9.93
N ASP A 24 -0.31 7.11 -8.73
CA ASP A 24 0.37 6.53 -7.58
C ASP A 24 -0.33 5.27 -7.08
N ALA A 25 -1.64 5.16 -7.31
CA ALA A 25 -2.43 3.95 -7.03
C ALA A 25 -1.96 2.72 -7.83
N LEU A 26 -1.21 2.91 -8.91
CA LEU A 26 -0.66 1.83 -9.75
C LEU A 26 0.77 1.44 -9.33
N LEU A 27 1.41 2.19 -8.43
CA LEU A 27 2.71 1.79 -7.91
C LEU A 27 2.58 0.57 -7.00
N HIS A 28 3.56 -0.33 -7.11
CA HIS A 28 3.66 -1.53 -6.27
C HIS A 28 3.82 -1.23 -4.78
N THR A 29 4.20 0.00 -4.41
CA THR A 29 4.30 0.50 -3.04
C THR A 29 2.98 1.09 -2.51
N TYR A 30 1.98 1.26 -3.37
CA TYR A 30 0.70 1.79 -2.95
C TYR A 30 -0.02 0.81 -2.04
N THR A 31 -0.31 1.27 -0.82
CA THR A 31 -1.08 0.50 0.14
C THR A 31 -2.51 1.06 0.13
N PRO A 32 -3.50 0.33 -0.40
CA PRO A 32 -4.87 0.83 -0.44
C PRO A 32 -5.46 0.90 0.97
N GLU A 33 -6.36 1.86 1.18
CA GLU A 33 -7.10 2.05 2.44
C GLU A 33 -8.09 0.91 2.72
N ARG A 34 -8.37 0.05 1.74
CA ARG A 34 -9.15 -1.17 1.93
C ARG A 34 -8.61 -2.29 1.06
N LEU A 35 -8.43 -3.47 1.64
CA LEU A 35 -8.06 -4.70 0.92
C LEU A 35 -9.32 -5.53 0.63
N PRO A 36 -9.89 -5.47 -0.59
CA PRO A 36 -11.10 -6.23 -0.90
C PRO A 36 -10.84 -7.74 -0.78
N HIS A 37 -11.86 -8.47 -0.29
CA HIS A 37 -11.82 -9.93 -0.07
C HIS A 37 -10.75 -10.40 0.92
N ARG A 38 -10.28 -9.50 1.80
CA ARG A 38 -9.22 -9.81 2.77
C ARG A 38 -9.62 -9.65 4.23
N ASP A 39 -10.90 -9.38 4.45
CA ASP A 39 -11.46 -9.09 5.76
C ASP A 39 -11.26 -10.27 6.73
N GLU A 40 -11.42 -11.51 6.27
CA GLU A 40 -11.20 -12.71 7.09
C GLU A 40 -9.75 -12.88 7.55
N GLN A 41 -8.77 -12.67 6.65
CA GLN A 41 -7.36 -12.80 7.01
C GLN A 41 -6.89 -11.66 7.91
N ILE A 42 -7.44 -10.45 7.72
CA ILE A 42 -7.17 -9.31 8.59
C ILE A 42 -7.74 -9.57 9.99
N ASN A 43 -9.00 -10.02 10.09
CA ASN A 43 -9.61 -10.33 11.38
C ASN A 43 -8.82 -11.42 12.12
N ALA A 44 -8.37 -12.47 11.43
CA ALA A 44 -7.53 -13.50 12.05
C ALA A 44 -6.19 -12.95 12.58
N LEU A 45 -5.57 -12.01 11.87
CA LEU A 45 -4.36 -11.32 12.36
C LEU A 45 -4.68 -10.44 13.58
N VAL A 46 -5.80 -9.70 13.55
CA VAL A 46 -6.25 -8.86 14.66
C VAL A 46 -6.55 -9.70 15.90
N ASP A 47 -7.19 -10.86 15.78
CA ASP A 47 -7.46 -11.74 16.91
C ASP A 47 -6.17 -12.26 17.57
N ILE A 48 -5.16 -12.61 16.75
CA ILE A 48 -3.88 -13.14 17.27
C ILE A 48 -3.01 -12.03 17.85
N LEU A 49 -3.00 -10.84 17.24
CA LEU A 49 -2.16 -9.71 17.65
C LEU A 49 -2.85 -8.81 18.69
N GLY A 50 -4.18 -8.84 18.77
CA GLY A 50 -4.98 -8.03 19.69
C GLY A 50 -4.64 -8.31 21.15
N VAL A 51 -4.34 -9.57 21.49
CA VAL A 51 -3.86 -9.94 22.83
C VAL A 51 -2.54 -9.26 23.21
N ALA A 52 -1.72 -8.87 22.22
CA ALA A 52 -0.50 -8.09 22.45
C ALA A 52 -0.79 -6.67 22.95
N LEU A 53 -1.91 -6.09 22.51
CA LEU A 53 -2.35 -4.77 22.97
C LEU A 53 -2.85 -4.81 24.41
N GLU A 54 -3.37 -5.95 24.86
CA GLU A 54 -3.79 -6.18 26.24
C GLU A 54 -2.63 -6.55 27.19
N GLY A 55 -1.39 -6.57 26.69
CA GLY A 55 -0.19 -6.89 27.46
C GLY A 55 0.10 -8.38 27.61
N SER A 56 -0.64 -9.24 26.91
CA SER A 56 -0.36 -10.68 26.81
C SER A 56 0.57 -10.99 25.65
N VAL A 57 1.30 -12.11 25.69
CA VAL A 57 2.23 -12.47 24.60
C VAL A 57 1.45 -13.10 23.43
N PRO A 58 1.47 -12.50 22.23
CA PRO A 58 0.82 -13.08 21.05
C PRO A 58 1.55 -14.33 20.56
N LYS A 59 0.84 -15.17 19.80
CA LYS A 59 1.44 -16.35 19.16
C LYS A 59 2.21 -15.97 17.89
N ASN A 60 3.25 -16.74 17.57
CA ASN A 60 3.96 -16.59 16.30
C ASN A 60 3.05 -16.93 15.10
N ILE A 61 3.11 -16.13 14.04
CA ILE A 61 2.28 -16.26 12.84
C ILE A 61 3.15 -16.53 11.62
N MET A 62 2.77 -17.50 10.80
CA MET A 62 3.40 -17.78 9.50
C MET A 62 2.36 -17.64 8.38
N VAL A 63 2.59 -16.71 7.46
CA VAL A 63 1.68 -16.43 6.33
C VAL A 63 2.26 -17.03 5.05
N TYR A 64 1.60 -18.04 4.48
CA TYR A 64 2.04 -18.75 3.26
C TYR A 64 1.10 -18.53 2.06
N GLY A 65 1.63 -18.65 0.84
CA GLY A 65 0.85 -18.59 -0.40
C GLY A 65 1.68 -18.17 -1.63
N MET A 66 1.08 -18.19 -2.82
CA MET A 66 1.74 -17.80 -4.09
C MET A 66 2.21 -16.34 -4.11
N THR A 67 3.30 -16.03 -4.80
CA THR A 67 3.78 -14.64 -4.97
C THR A 67 2.71 -13.77 -5.64
N GLY A 68 2.66 -12.47 -5.32
CA GLY A 68 1.63 -11.57 -5.85
C GLY A 68 0.24 -11.73 -5.24
N SER A 69 0.00 -12.72 -4.37
CA SER A 69 -1.29 -12.88 -3.68
C SER A 69 -1.55 -11.83 -2.59
N GLY A 70 -0.70 -10.79 -2.47
CA GLY A 70 -0.84 -9.65 -1.55
C GLY A 70 -0.57 -9.92 -0.06
N LYS A 71 0.09 -11.03 0.30
CA LYS A 71 0.43 -11.37 1.71
C LYS A 71 1.15 -10.22 2.42
N THR A 72 2.14 -9.62 1.75
CA THR A 72 2.92 -8.50 2.29
C THR A 72 2.07 -7.26 2.54
N VAL A 73 1.10 -6.99 1.67
CA VAL A 73 0.23 -5.82 1.81
C VAL A 73 -0.71 -6.00 2.99
N THR A 74 -1.19 -7.23 3.24
CA THR A 74 -2.08 -7.54 4.39
C THR A 74 -1.41 -7.46 5.74
N VAL A 75 -0.13 -7.86 5.84
CA VAL A 75 0.60 -7.76 7.11
C VAL A 75 0.99 -6.31 7.43
N LYS A 76 1.12 -5.45 6.40
CA LYS A 76 1.44 -4.03 6.57
C LYS A 76 0.23 -3.14 6.81
N TYR A 77 -0.95 -3.62 6.43
CA TYR A 77 -2.23 -2.93 6.60
C TYR A 77 -2.62 -2.96 8.07
#